data_AF-A0A7C5LY46-F1
#
_entry.id   AF-A0A7C5LY46-F1
#
_cell.length_a   1.000
_cell.length_b   1.000
_cell.length_c   1.000
_cell.angle_alpha   90.00
_cell.angle_beta   90.00
_cell.angle_gamma   90.00
#
_symmetry.space_group_name_H-M   'P 1'
#
loop_
_entity.id
_entity.type
_entity.pdbx_description
1 polymer ?
#
loop_
_entity_poly.entity_id
_entity_poly.type
_entity_poly.pdbx_seq_one_letter_code
_entity_poly.pdbx_strand_id
1 'polypeptide(L)'
;MADRENTLIVLVGPTASGKTDLAIELAGRLHAEIISADSRQFYKEIPIGTAAPDQEQLASVPHHFIGHLSVADDYNVSRFEQDVLHLLDAKFQKYRQMIMVGGSGLYINAVCRGIDELPDPDKELRHKLNSLYAGEGIGVLQKKLKELDPEYYEVVDRNNPKRLLRALEVCMQTGTTYTSLRKNKGKPRD
;
A
#
# COMPACT_ATOMS: atom_id res chain seq x y z
N MET A 1 13.12 -34.84 -4.57
CA MET A 1 13.01 -33.92 -3.42
C MET A 1 11.84 -33.02 -3.73
N ALA A 2 10.85 -32.89 -2.84
CA ALA A 2 9.64 -32.11 -3.12
C ALA A 2 10.04 -30.68 -3.53
N ASP A 3 9.58 -30.26 -4.70
CA ASP A 3 9.72 -28.91 -5.24
C ASP A 3 8.99 -27.97 -4.27
N ARG A 4 9.75 -27.30 -3.41
CA ARG A 4 9.17 -26.42 -2.39
C ARG A 4 8.98 -25.05 -3.02
N GLU A 5 7.71 -24.66 -3.14
CA GLU A 5 7.27 -23.33 -3.59
C GLU A 5 7.96 -22.21 -2.78
N ASN A 6 8.20 -21.09 -3.46
CA ASN A 6 8.72 -19.88 -2.82
C ASN A 6 7.74 -19.39 -1.75
N THR A 7 8.26 -18.87 -0.64
CA THR A 7 7.42 -18.47 0.49
C THR A 7 7.71 -17.04 0.93
N LEU A 8 6.69 -16.19 0.90
CA LEU A 8 6.70 -14.89 1.59
C LEU A 8 6.08 -15.03 2.97
N ILE A 9 6.89 -14.89 4.02
CA ILE A 9 6.43 -14.90 5.41
C ILE A 9 6.04 -13.47 5.80
N VAL A 10 4.79 -13.28 6.24
CA VAL A 10 4.28 -11.95 6.58
C VAL A 10 4.13 -11.80 8.10
N LEU A 11 4.91 -10.90 8.69
CA LEU A 11 4.89 -10.56 10.11
C LEU A 11 4.11 -9.25 10.33
N VAL A 12 2.88 -9.39 10.83
CA VAL A 12 1.97 -8.26 11.09
C VAL A 12 1.78 -8.02 12.58
N GLY A 13 1.51 -6.78 12.96
CA GLY A 13 1.20 -6.42 14.34
C GLY A 13 1.31 -4.91 14.61
N PRO A 14 0.78 -4.43 15.75
CA PRO A 14 0.72 -3.01 16.06
C PRO A 14 2.12 -2.39 16.24
N THR A 15 2.22 -1.06 16.17
CA THR A 15 3.47 -0.34 16.45
C THR A 15 3.98 -0.70 17.86
N ALA A 16 5.31 -0.75 18.03
CA ALA A 16 5.98 -1.10 19.28
C ALA A 16 5.77 -2.54 19.80
N SER A 17 5.28 -3.47 18.96
CA SER A 17 5.11 -4.88 19.35
C SER A 17 6.35 -5.77 19.15
N GLY A 18 7.55 -5.20 18.95
CA GLY A 18 8.80 -5.97 18.78
C GLY A 18 8.97 -6.70 17.43
N LYS A 19 8.22 -6.32 16.38
CA LYS A 19 8.24 -7.03 15.08
C LYS A 19 9.60 -7.00 14.40
N THR A 20 10.31 -5.88 14.48
CA THR A 20 11.60 -5.69 13.81
C THR A 20 12.62 -6.71 14.33
N ASP A 21 12.75 -6.82 15.66
CA ASP A 21 13.69 -7.75 16.28
C ASP A 21 13.36 -9.21 15.93
N LEU A 22 12.07 -9.57 15.98
CA LEU A 22 11.61 -10.90 15.57
C LEU A 22 11.90 -11.18 14.08
N ALA A 23 11.69 -10.19 13.20
CA ALA A 23 11.96 -10.33 11.78
C ALA A 23 13.45 -10.55 11.50
N ILE A 24 14.33 -9.81 12.19
CA ILE A 24 15.79 -9.95 12.09
C ILE A 24 16.23 -11.34 12.55
N GLU A 25 15.76 -11.79 13.71
CA GLU A 25 16.08 -13.11 14.24
C GLU A 25 15.63 -14.22 13.28
N LEU A 26 14.40 -14.10 12.77
CA LEU A 26 13.85 -15.07 11.83
C LEU A 26 14.62 -15.07 10.49
N ALA A 27 14.96 -13.90 9.97
CA ALA A 27 15.71 -13.76 8.73
C ALA A 27 17.10 -14.40 8.82
N GLY A 28 17.80 -14.22 9.94
CA GLY A 28 19.09 -14.87 10.19
C GLY A 28 19.01 -16.39 10.18
N ARG A 29 17.95 -16.97 10.78
CA ARG A 29 17.73 -18.43 10.83
C ARG A 29 17.30 -19.02 9.48
N LEU A 30 16.55 -18.26 8.70
CA LEU A 30 15.99 -18.71 7.41
C LEU A 30 16.86 -18.37 6.21
N HIS A 31 17.97 -17.65 6.42
CA HIS A 31 18.79 -17.06 5.36
C HIS A 31 17.93 -16.22 4.39
N ALA A 32 17.01 -15.42 4.94
CA ALA A 32 16.08 -14.59 4.19
C ALA A 32 16.47 -13.11 4.28
N GLU A 33 15.92 -12.31 3.37
CA GLU A 33 15.98 -10.84 3.43
C GLU A 33 14.61 -10.27 3.85
N ILE A 34 14.61 -9.03 4.33
CA ILE A 34 13.42 -8.39 4.93
C ILE A 34 12.88 -7.30 3.99
N ILE A 35 11.56 -7.27 3.80
CA ILE A 35 10.80 -6.26 3.09
C ILE A 35 10.01 -5.45 4.14
N SER A 36 10.29 -4.16 4.27
CA SER A 36 9.46 -3.30 5.12
C SER A 36 8.14 -2.98 4.42
N ALA A 37 7.04 -3.26 5.09
CA ALA A 37 5.68 -2.86 4.72
C ALA A 37 5.12 -1.85 5.74
N ASP A 38 5.94 -0.87 6.12
CA ASP A 38 5.53 0.31 6.87
C ASP A 38 5.72 1.56 6.00
N SER A 39 4.61 2.09 5.50
CA SER A 39 4.62 3.20 4.53
C SER A 39 5.26 4.48 5.05
N ARG A 40 5.42 4.64 6.36
CA ARG A 40 6.12 5.80 6.93
C ARG A 40 7.63 5.62 6.91
N GLN A 41 8.13 4.39 7.08
CA GLN A 41 9.56 4.07 7.07
C GLN A 41 10.20 4.15 5.68
N PHE A 42 9.41 4.34 4.62
CA PHE A 42 9.90 4.46 3.26
C PHE A 42 10.76 5.71 3.03
N TYR A 43 10.55 6.75 3.84
CA TYR A 43 11.11 8.08 3.63
C TYR A 43 12.38 8.31 4.45
N LYS A 44 13.48 8.66 3.78
CA LYS A 44 14.80 8.80 4.39
C LYS A 44 14.95 10.02 5.30
N GLU A 45 14.12 11.05 5.12
CA GLU A 45 14.21 12.29 5.89
C GLU A 45 13.61 12.20 7.30
N ILE A 46 12.84 11.15 7.61
CA ILE A 46 12.08 11.04 8.88
C ILE A 46 12.30 9.70 9.63
N PRO A 47 13.55 9.21 9.81
CA PRO A 47 13.78 7.89 10.41
C PRO A 47 13.37 7.80 11.88
N ILE A 48 13.54 8.88 12.65
CA ILE A 48 13.26 8.89 14.11
C ILE A 48 11.76 8.82 14.37
N GLY A 49 10.97 9.70 13.73
CA GLY A 49 9.52 9.78 13.94
C GLY A 49 8.74 8.55 13.44
N THR A 50 9.40 7.68 12.68
CA THR A 50 8.81 6.47 12.10
C THR A 50 9.27 5.20 12.78
N ALA A 51 10.10 5.33 13.83
CA ALA A 51 10.73 4.20 14.52
C ALA A 51 11.37 3.22 13.51
N ALA A 52 12.07 3.77 12.50
CA ALA A 52 12.82 2.98 11.54
C ALA A 52 13.91 2.18 12.28
N PRO A 53 14.29 0.99 11.80
CA PRO A 53 15.37 0.22 12.39
C PRO A 53 16.66 1.03 12.47
N ASP A 54 17.41 0.85 13.55
CA ASP A 54 18.69 1.52 13.74
C ASP A 54 19.81 0.93 12.84
N GLN A 55 20.98 1.54 12.87
CA GLN A 55 22.10 1.12 12.02
C GLN A 55 22.59 -0.31 12.33
N GLU A 56 22.52 -0.75 13.59
CA GLU A 56 22.94 -2.08 13.99
C GLU A 56 21.95 -3.13 13.45
N GLN A 57 20.65 -2.85 13.57
CA GLN A 57 19.57 -3.66 13.00
C GLN A 57 19.66 -3.73 11.47
N LEU A 58 19.88 -2.60 10.78
CA LEU A 58 20.03 -2.56 9.32
C LEU A 58 21.29 -3.28 8.83
N ALA A 59 22.37 -3.30 9.62
CA ALA A 59 23.59 -4.03 9.30
C ALA A 59 23.47 -5.54 9.51
N SER A 60 22.54 -5.99 10.36
CA SER A 60 22.40 -7.42 10.70
C SER A 60 21.85 -8.27 9.55
N VAL A 61 20.89 -7.74 8.80
CA VAL A 61 20.20 -8.41 7.69
C VAL A 61 19.81 -7.36 6.64
N PRO A 62 19.88 -7.66 5.33
CA PRO A 62 19.39 -6.75 4.30
C PRO A 62 17.90 -6.43 4.47
N HIS A 63 17.59 -5.13 4.57
CA HIS A 63 16.23 -4.60 4.58
C HIS A 63 15.95 -3.83 3.29
N HIS A 64 14.78 -4.10 2.71
CA HIS A 64 14.26 -3.40 1.53
C HIS A 64 13.17 -2.41 1.93
N PHE A 65 13.03 -1.37 1.12
CA PHE A 65 12.02 -0.33 1.24
C PHE A 65 12.11 0.55 2.50
N ILE A 66 13.23 0.58 3.21
CA ILE A 66 13.47 1.52 4.32
C ILE A 66 14.31 2.69 3.82
N GLY A 67 13.83 3.92 4.01
CA GLY A 67 14.55 5.13 3.59
C GLY A 67 14.91 5.17 2.10
N HIS A 68 14.13 4.50 1.26
CA HIS A 68 14.39 4.38 -0.17
C HIS A 68 13.81 5.54 -1.00
N LEU A 69 12.95 6.35 -0.40
CA LEU A 69 12.29 7.51 -1.02
C LEU A 69 12.64 8.81 -0.30
N SER A 70 12.51 9.91 -1.02
CA SER A 70 12.35 11.26 -0.46
C SER A 70 10.89 11.53 -0.12
N VAL A 71 10.64 12.33 0.91
CA VAL A 71 9.30 12.87 1.21
C VAL A 71 8.66 13.67 0.07
N ALA A 72 9.46 14.09 -0.93
CA ALA A 72 8.98 14.75 -2.14
C ALA A 72 8.52 13.78 -3.23
N ASP A 73 8.78 12.47 -3.08
CA ASP A 73 8.46 11.47 -4.10
C ASP A 73 7.00 11.01 -3.99
N ASP A 74 6.30 11.01 -5.13
CA ASP A 74 4.97 10.44 -5.24
C ASP A 74 5.06 8.89 -5.18
N TYR A 75 4.56 8.32 -4.08
CA TYR A 75 4.55 6.88 -3.87
C TYR A 75 3.20 6.41 -3.31
N ASN A 76 2.67 5.33 -3.89
CA ASN A 76 1.35 4.82 -3.56
C ASN A 76 1.39 3.29 -3.43
N VAL A 77 0.27 2.73 -2.97
CA VAL A 77 0.13 1.28 -2.75
C VAL A 77 0.34 0.46 -4.04
N SER A 78 -0.09 0.98 -5.19
CA SER A 78 0.07 0.29 -6.48
C SER A 78 1.53 0.17 -6.90
N ARG A 79 2.30 1.25 -6.72
CA ARG A 79 3.75 1.23 -6.96
C ARG A 79 4.45 0.28 -6.02
N PHE A 80 4.11 0.31 -4.72
CA PHE A 80 4.67 -0.63 -3.76
C PHE A 80 4.40 -2.10 -4.10
N GLU A 81 3.17 -2.44 -4.51
CA GLU A 81 2.87 -3.79 -4.98
C GLU A 81 3.79 -4.20 -6.13
N GLN A 82 3.91 -3.36 -7.16
CA GLN A 82 4.73 -3.63 -8.34
C GLN A 82 6.22 -3.79 -7.97
N ASP A 83 6.76 -2.87 -7.18
CA ASP A 83 8.16 -2.89 -6.78
C ASP A 83 8.49 -4.12 -5.93
N VAL A 84 7.60 -4.50 -5.01
CA VAL A 84 7.77 -5.69 -4.18
C VAL A 84 7.70 -6.96 -5.02
N LEU A 85 6.75 -7.08 -5.94
CA LEU A 85 6.67 -8.25 -6.82
C LEU A 85 7.94 -8.38 -7.67
N HIS A 86 8.41 -7.29 -8.25
CA HIS A 86 9.66 -7.29 -9.02
C HIS A 86 10.87 -7.69 -8.16
N LEU A 87 10.94 -7.20 -6.91
CA LEU A 87 11.96 -7.61 -5.96
C LEU A 87 11.86 -9.11 -5.65
N LEU A 88 10.66 -9.63 -5.41
CA LEU A 88 10.43 -11.03 -5.07
C LEU A 88 10.84 -11.94 -6.24
N ASP A 89 10.48 -11.60 -7.48
CA ASP A 89 10.88 -12.34 -8.68
C ASP A 89 12.40 -12.51 -8.78
N ALA A 90 13.14 -11.42 -8.49
CA ALA A 90 14.59 -11.43 -8.50
C ALA A 90 15.19 -12.17 -7.29
N LYS A 91 14.62 -11.96 -6.10
CA LYS A 91 15.16 -12.53 -4.84
C LYS A 91 14.87 -14.02 -4.73
N PHE A 92 13.75 -14.49 -5.24
CA PHE A 92 13.41 -15.91 -5.23
C PHE A 92 14.30 -16.77 -6.14
N GLN A 93 15.10 -16.17 -7.03
CA GLN A 93 16.17 -16.89 -7.74
C GLN A 93 17.32 -17.33 -6.81
N LYS A 94 17.48 -16.66 -5.66
CA LYS A 94 18.57 -16.90 -4.70
C LYS A 94 18.08 -17.40 -3.35
N TYR A 95 16.93 -16.92 -2.90
CA TYR A 95 16.36 -17.22 -1.60
C TYR A 95 15.08 -18.03 -1.78
N ARG A 96 14.83 -19.00 -0.90
CA ARG A 96 13.55 -19.72 -0.91
C ARG A 96 12.46 -19.00 -0.12
N GLN A 97 12.89 -18.13 0.79
CA GLN A 97 12.05 -17.48 1.78
C GLN A 97 12.41 -16.01 1.81
N MET A 98 11.37 -15.18 1.86
CA MET A 98 11.46 -13.74 2.08
C MET A 98 10.55 -13.39 3.24
N ILE A 99 10.89 -12.34 3.99
CA ILE A 99 10.08 -11.89 5.13
C ILE A 99 9.56 -10.50 4.83
N MET A 100 8.25 -10.29 4.94
CA MET A 100 7.65 -8.96 4.94
C MET A 100 7.23 -8.60 6.36
N VAL A 101 7.64 -7.44 6.84
CA VAL A 101 7.33 -6.97 8.20
C VAL A 101 6.74 -5.57 8.16
N GLY A 102 5.66 -5.31 8.89
CA GLY A 102 5.09 -3.98 8.94
C GLY A 102 3.73 -3.87 9.61
N GLY A 103 3.22 -2.64 9.66
CA GLY A 103 1.90 -2.30 10.18
C GLY A 103 0.91 -1.81 9.11
N SER A 104 1.35 -1.55 7.88
CA SER A 104 0.49 -0.98 6.84
C SER A 104 -0.33 -2.08 6.15
N GLY A 105 -1.45 -2.46 6.75
CA GLY A 105 -2.32 -3.54 6.26
C GLY A 105 -2.77 -3.38 4.80
N LEU A 106 -2.97 -2.13 4.33
CA LEU A 106 -3.28 -1.87 2.91
C LEU A 106 -2.14 -2.29 1.97
N TYR A 107 -0.89 -2.01 2.35
CA TYR A 107 0.31 -2.33 1.56
C TYR A 107 0.58 -3.84 1.56
N ILE A 108 0.44 -4.47 2.71
CA ILE A 108 0.54 -5.93 2.85
C ILE A 108 -0.53 -6.63 2.00
N ASN A 109 -1.78 -6.19 2.10
CA ASN A 109 -2.87 -6.77 1.31
C ASN A 109 -2.65 -6.58 -0.19
N ALA A 110 -2.11 -5.44 -0.62
CA ALA A 110 -1.79 -5.21 -2.02
C ALA A 110 -0.78 -6.25 -2.53
N VAL A 111 0.29 -6.52 -1.78
CA VAL A 111 1.24 -7.56 -2.18
C VAL A 111 0.61 -8.95 -2.12
N CYS A 112 -0.09 -9.31 -1.04
CA CYS A 112 -0.59 -10.68 -0.88
C CYS A 112 -1.82 -11.02 -1.73
N ARG A 113 -2.65 -10.03 -2.07
CA ARG A 113 -3.97 -10.22 -2.69
C ARG A 113 -4.18 -9.39 -3.94
N GLY A 114 -3.25 -8.52 -4.30
CA GLY A 114 -3.42 -7.55 -5.36
C GLY A 114 -4.36 -6.41 -4.98
N ILE A 115 -4.37 -5.39 -5.83
CA ILE A 115 -5.34 -4.31 -5.78
C ILE A 115 -6.07 -4.18 -7.11
N ASP A 116 -7.25 -3.58 -7.05
CA ASP A 116 -7.98 -3.20 -8.24
C ASP A 116 -7.21 -2.11 -9.00
N GLU A 117 -7.15 -2.27 -10.33
CA GLU A 117 -6.54 -1.28 -11.21
C GLU A 117 -7.48 -0.08 -11.34
N LEU A 118 -7.05 1.02 -10.74
CA LEU A 118 -7.74 2.30 -10.77
C LEU A 118 -6.85 3.31 -11.49
N PRO A 119 -7.42 4.28 -12.22
CA PRO A 119 -6.63 5.32 -12.87
C PRO A 119 -5.81 6.10 -11.84
N ASP A 120 -4.63 6.52 -12.28
CA ASP A 120 -3.82 7.43 -11.50
C ASP A 120 -4.56 8.76 -11.26
N PRO A 121 -4.28 9.44 -10.15
CA PRO A 121 -4.81 10.77 -9.88
C PRO A 121 -4.62 11.78 -11.02
N ASP A 122 -5.70 12.43 -11.44
CA ASP A 122 -5.63 13.62 -12.30
C ASP A 122 -5.54 14.87 -11.41
N LYS A 123 -4.42 15.60 -11.54
CA LYS A 123 -4.14 16.79 -10.73
C LYS A 123 -5.16 17.90 -10.95
N GLU A 124 -5.61 18.13 -12.18
CA GLU A 124 -6.58 19.17 -12.49
C GLU A 124 -7.96 18.81 -11.95
N LEU A 125 -8.40 17.58 -12.16
CA LEU A 125 -9.68 17.10 -11.65
C LEU A 125 -9.71 17.13 -10.12
N ARG A 126 -8.62 16.70 -9.48
CA ARG A 126 -8.47 16.77 -8.02
C ARG A 126 -8.55 18.20 -7.51
N HIS A 127 -7.90 19.14 -8.20
CA HIS A 127 -7.97 20.56 -7.84
C HIS A 127 -9.41 21.08 -7.95
N LYS A 128 -10.12 20.75 -9.04
CA LYS A 128 -11.53 21.13 -9.27
C LYS A 128 -12.44 20.58 -8.17
N LEU A 129 -12.32 19.29 -7.86
CA LEU A 129 -13.14 18.63 -6.83
C LEU A 129 -12.83 19.16 -5.41
N ASN A 130 -11.56 19.44 -5.10
CA ASN A 130 -11.19 20.06 -3.83
C ASN A 130 -11.72 21.49 -3.71
N SER A 131 -11.67 22.27 -4.79
CA SER A 131 -12.23 23.63 -4.81
C SER A 131 -13.75 23.61 -4.59
N LEU A 132 -14.43 22.66 -5.24
CA LEU A 132 -15.87 22.42 -5.04
C LEU A 132 -16.18 22.08 -3.58
N TYR A 133 -15.41 21.17 -2.98
CA TYR A 133 -15.57 20.79 -1.58
C TYR A 133 -15.33 21.97 -0.63
N ALA A 134 -14.32 22.80 -0.89
CA ALA A 134 -14.02 23.96 -0.06
C ALA A 134 -15.10 25.04 -0.15
N GLY A 135 -15.73 25.22 -1.32
CA GLY A 135 -16.76 26.24 -1.53
C GLY A 135 -18.16 25.82 -1.07
N GLU A 136 -18.57 24.58 -1.34
CA GLU A 136 -19.95 24.14 -1.15
C GLU A 136 -20.11 23.04 -0.07
N GLY A 137 -18.99 22.53 0.46
CA GLY A 137 -18.98 21.50 1.48
C GLY A 137 -19.26 20.09 0.97
N ILE A 138 -19.43 19.16 1.90
CA ILE A 138 -19.52 17.72 1.60
C ILE A 138 -20.82 17.32 0.88
N GLY A 139 -21.91 18.06 1.08
CA GLY A 139 -23.23 17.71 0.53
C GLY A 139 -23.26 17.65 -0.99
N VAL A 140 -22.47 18.49 -1.66
CA VAL A 140 -22.36 18.47 -3.12
C VAL A 140 -21.60 17.25 -3.61
N LEU A 141 -20.55 16.83 -2.90
CA LEU A 141 -19.84 15.59 -3.22
C LEU A 141 -20.76 14.38 -3.05
N GLN A 142 -21.54 14.35 -1.97
CA GLN A 142 -22.53 13.30 -1.70
C GLN A 142 -23.56 13.22 -2.83
N LYS A 143 -24.14 14.36 -3.24
CA LYS A 143 -25.11 14.43 -4.33
C LYS A 143 -24.53 13.92 -5.64
N LYS A 144 -23.36 14.44 -6.04
CA LYS A 144 -22.69 14.02 -7.28
C LYS A 144 -22.35 12.53 -7.27
N LEU A 145 -21.88 12.00 -6.13
CA LEU A 145 -21.54 10.59 -6.05
C LEU A 145 -22.79 9.72 -6.14
N LYS A 146 -23.89 10.11 -5.49
CA LYS A 146 -25.17 9.40 -5.58
C LYS A 146 -25.69 9.34 -7.03
N GLU A 147 -25.45 10.38 -7.83
CA GLU A 147 -25.82 10.42 -9.24
C GLU A 147 -24.92 9.52 -10.10
N LEU A 148 -23.60 9.54 -9.88
CA LEU A 148 -22.63 8.81 -10.70
C LEU A 148 -22.50 7.33 -10.31
N ASP A 149 -22.58 7.01 -9.02
CA ASP A 149 -22.41 5.67 -8.47
C ASP A 149 -23.30 5.47 -7.23
N PRO A 150 -24.62 5.25 -7.43
CA PRO A 150 -25.56 5.02 -6.34
C PRO A 150 -25.16 3.82 -5.46
N GLU A 151 -24.59 2.77 -6.06
CA GLU A 151 -24.20 1.56 -5.34
C GLU A 151 -23.04 1.85 -4.36
N TYR A 152 -21.99 2.54 -4.83
CA TYR A 152 -20.90 2.93 -3.95
C TYR A 152 -21.34 3.94 -2.89
N TYR A 153 -22.24 4.85 -3.25
CA TYR A 153 -22.81 5.84 -2.32
C TYR A 153 -23.49 5.19 -1.10
N GLU A 154 -24.10 4.02 -1.28
CA GLU A 154 -24.75 3.32 -0.17
C GLU A 154 -23.75 2.71 0.83
N VAL A 155 -22.58 2.27 0.37
CA VAL A 155 -21.58 1.58 1.21
C VAL A 155 -20.45 2.48 1.71
N VAL A 156 -20.21 3.63 1.07
CA VAL A 156 -19.15 4.55 1.46
C VAL A 156 -19.50 5.32 2.73
N ASP A 157 -18.48 5.64 3.53
CA ASP A 157 -18.62 6.63 4.59
C ASP A 157 -18.83 8.02 3.97
N ARG A 158 -20.09 8.48 3.98
CA ARG A 158 -20.54 9.74 3.39
C ARG A 158 -19.98 10.97 4.07
N ASN A 159 -19.41 10.84 5.27
CA ASN A 159 -18.78 11.93 6.00
C ASN A 159 -17.26 11.99 5.77
N ASN A 160 -16.72 11.10 4.94
CA ASN A 160 -15.30 11.06 4.61
C ASN A 160 -15.04 11.70 3.24
N PRO A 161 -14.64 13.00 3.18
CA PRO A 161 -14.46 13.70 1.92
C PRO A 161 -13.39 13.05 1.05
N LYS A 162 -12.33 12.47 1.63
CA LYS A 162 -11.28 11.79 0.86
C LYS A 162 -11.83 10.60 0.08
N ARG A 163 -12.72 9.80 0.68
CA ARG A 163 -13.35 8.65 0.00
C ARG A 163 -14.32 9.09 -1.09
N LEU A 164 -15.11 10.14 -0.84
CA LEU A 164 -16.03 10.69 -1.83
C LEU A 164 -15.27 11.28 -3.03
N LEU A 165 -14.26 12.11 -2.76
CA LEU A 165 -13.42 12.73 -3.78
C LEU A 165 -12.75 11.68 -4.66
N ARG A 166 -12.17 10.61 -4.07
CA ARG A 166 -11.52 9.55 -4.85
C ARG A 166 -12.51 8.79 -5.74
N ALA A 167 -13.70 8.49 -5.25
CA ALA A 167 -14.71 7.80 -6.06
C ALA A 167 -15.22 8.68 -7.21
N LEU A 168 -15.50 9.95 -6.93
CA LEU A 168 -15.86 10.94 -7.94
C LEU A 168 -14.77 11.11 -9.00
N GLU A 169 -13.51 11.24 -8.55
CA GLU A 169 -12.34 11.35 -9.42
C GLU A 169 -12.29 10.16 -10.38
N VAL A 170 -12.40 8.93 -9.87
CA VAL A 170 -12.42 7.74 -10.73
C VAL A 170 -13.61 7.75 -11.68
N CYS A 171 -14.83 7.99 -11.20
CA CYS A 171 -16.01 7.98 -12.05
C CYS A 171 -15.91 8.99 -13.21
N MET A 172 -15.38 10.18 -12.92
CA MET A 172 -15.25 11.25 -13.92
C MET A 172 -14.08 11.00 -14.88
N GLN A 173 -13.00 10.34 -14.44
CA GLN A 173 -11.88 9.98 -15.31
C GLN A 173 -12.21 8.83 -16.27
N THR A 174 -12.87 7.79 -15.76
CA THR A 174 -13.10 6.56 -16.54
C THR A 174 -14.43 6.57 -17.27
N GLY A 175 -15.37 7.43 -16.86
CA GLY A 175 -16.75 7.40 -17.33
C GLY A 175 -17.53 6.16 -16.83
N THR A 176 -16.97 5.39 -15.90
CA THR A 176 -17.57 4.18 -15.33
C THR A 176 -17.71 4.28 -13.82
N THR A 177 -18.59 3.49 -13.22
CA THR A 177 -18.80 3.56 -11.76
C THR A 177 -17.59 3.03 -11.00
N TYR A 178 -17.28 3.63 -9.84
CA TYR A 178 -16.23 3.18 -8.95
C TYR A 178 -16.47 1.75 -8.47
N THR A 179 -17.73 1.38 -8.22
CA THR A 179 -18.16 0.03 -7.89
C THR A 179 -17.78 -0.99 -8.96
N SER A 180 -17.96 -0.67 -10.25
CA SER A 180 -17.64 -1.58 -11.35
C SER A 180 -16.15 -1.91 -11.46
N LEU A 181 -15.30 -0.96 -11.06
CA LEU A 181 -13.84 -1.09 -11.07
C LEU A 181 -13.30 -1.75 -9.79
N ARG A 182 -13.97 -1.56 -8.66
CA ARG A 182 -13.64 -2.21 -7.38
C ARG A 182 -14.18 -3.63 -7.30
N LYS A 183 -13.50 -4.55 -7.98
CA LYS A 183 -13.92 -5.95 -8.01
C LYS A 183 -13.51 -6.70 -6.74
N ASN A 184 -12.57 -6.17 -5.94
CA ASN A 184 -11.98 -6.85 -4.77
C ASN A 184 -11.64 -8.32 -5.05
N LYS A 185 -11.32 -8.65 -6.31
CA LYS A 185 -10.96 -10.01 -6.70
C LYS A 185 -9.49 -10.17 -6.37
N GLY A 186 -9.17 -11.08 -5.45
CA GLY A 186 -7.79 -11.42 -5.14
C GLY A 186 -7.06 -11.83 -6.43
N LYS A 187 -5.92 -11.20 -6.71
CA LYS A 187 -4.98 -11.66 -7.72
C LYS A 187 -4.21 -12.84 -7.11
N PRO A 188 -4.25 -14.05 -7.69
CA PRO A 188 -3.43 -15.15 -7.20
C PRO A 188 -1.95 -14.77 -7.30
N ARG A 189 -1.18 -15.21 -6.30
CA ARG A 189 0.29 -15.10 -6.29
C ARG A 189 0.86 -16.49 -6.52
N ASP A 190 1.87 -16.52 -7.36
CA ASP A 190 2.74 -17.63 -7.71
C ASP A 190 3.79 -17.92 -6.63
#